data_AF-A0A6P0VT82-F1
#
_entry.id   AF-A0A6P0VT82-F1
#
_cell.length_a   1.000
_cell.length_b   1.000
_cell.length_c   1.000
_cell.angle_alpha   90.00
_cell.angle_beta   90.00
_cell.angle_gamma   90.00
#
_symmetry.space_group_name_H-M   'P 1'
#
loop_
_entity.id
_entity.type
_entity.pdbx_description
1 polymer ?
#
loop_
_entity_poly.entity_id
_entity_poly.type
_entity_poly.pdbx_seq_one_letter_code
_entity_poly.pdbx_strand_id
1 'polypeptide(L)' 'ASVFSGLALAWLVDCWLSSKLPQHKSAGATVIVMVLLAFVFWLPIYLGLPLSPETYQLRMWFRSWI' A
#
# COMPACT_ATOMS: atom_id res chain seq x y z
N ALA A 1 -10.52 -2.93 -14.00
CA ALA A 1 -10.40 -1.59 -13.40
C ALA A 1 -9.09 -1.44 -12.61
N SER A 2 -8.83 -2.29 -11.61
CA SER A 2 -7.72 -2.12 -10.65
C SER A 2 -6.33 -2.00 -11.26
N VAL A 3 -6.04 -2.73 -12.35
CA VAL A 3 -4.75 -2.62 -13.07
C VAL A 3 -4.57 -1.20 -13.64
N PHE A 4 -5.59 -0.65 -14.29
CA PHE A 4 -5.56 0.72 -14.83
C PHE A 4 -5.49 1.77 -13.73
N SER A 5 -6.19 1.56 -12.61
CA SER A 5 -6.09 2.43 -11.43
C SER A 5 -4.68 2.42 -10.83
N GLY A 6 -4.04 1.24 -10.78
CA GLY A 6 -2.64 1.10 -10.34
C GLY A 6 -1.66 1.85 -11.25
N LEU A 7 -1.84 1.74 -12.58
CA LEU A 7 -1.05 2.49 -13.55
C LEU A 7 -1.26 4.01 -13.43
N ALA A 8 -2.50 4.46 -13.24
CA ALA A 8 -2.80 5.87 -13.02
C ALA A 8 -2.15 6.40 -11.73
N LEU A 9 -2.17 5.62 -10.65
CA LEU A 9 -1.49 5.96 -9.40
C LEU A 9 0.04 6.04 -9.59
N ALA A 10 0.62 5.08 -10.31
CA ALA A 10 2.05 5.08 -10.61
C ALA A 10 2.46 6.32 -11.42
N TRP A 11 1.67 6.70 -12.42
CA TRP A 11 1.90 7.92 -13.20
C TRP A 11 1.80 9.19 -12.35
N LEU A 12 0.82 9.26 -11.44
CA LEU A 12 0.67 10.40 -10.52
C LEU A 12 1.88 10.53 -9.58
N VAL A 13 2.34 9.42 -9.02
CA VAL A 13 3.52 9.39 -8.15
C VAL A 13 4.78 9.81 -8.91
N ASP A 14 4.96 9.35 -10.15
CA ASP A 14 6.07 9.76 -11.02
C ASP A 14 6.07 11.28 -11.28
N CYS A 15 4.90 11.85 -11.57
CA CYS A 15 4.73 13.30 -11.72
C CYS A 15 5.12 14.06 -10.44
N TRP A 16 4.77 13.53 -9.26
CA TRP A 16 5.12 14.15 -7.98
C TRP A 16 6.61 14.06 -7.65
N LEU A 17 7.26 12.94 -7.96
CA LEU A 17 8.69 12.76 -7.78
C LEU A 17 9.54 13.61 -8.73
N SER A 18 9.03 13.84 -9.94
CA SER A 18 9.68 14.67 -10.96
C SER A 18 9.48 16.18 -10.74
N SER A 19 8.55 16.57 -9.85
CA SER A 19 8.30 17.97 -9.53
C SER A 19 9.50 18.64 -8.86
N LYS A 20 9.74 19.91 -9.20
CA LYS A 20 10.81 20.72 -8.60
C LYS A 20 10.52 21.11 -7.15
N LEU A 21 9.26 21.02 -6.71
CA LEU A 21 8.89 21.35 -5.33
C LEU A 21 9.21 20.16 -4.40
N PRO A 22 10.01 20.36 -3.33
CA PRO A 22 10.40 19.29 -2.43
C PRO A 22 9.19 18.64 -1.72
N GLN A 23 8.13 19.41 -1.48
CA GLN A 23 6.89 18.90 -0.90
C GLN A 23 6.22 17.82 -1.77
N HIS A 24 6.21 18.01 -3.09
CA HIS A 24 5.61 17.03 -4.01
C HIS A 24 6.44 15.74 -4.05
N LYS A 25 7.77 15.86 -4.03
CA LYS A 25 8.67 14.71 -3.96
C LYS A 25 8.46 13.91 -2.66
N SER A 26 8.30 14.61 -1.53
CA SER A 26 7.99 13.98 -0.24
C SER A 26 6.65 13.26 -0.26
N ALA A 27 5.63 13.84 -0.88
CA ALA A 27 4.31 13.21 -1.01
C ALA A 27 4.39 11.92 -1.85
N GLY A 28 5.07 11.95 -3.01
CA GLY A 28 5.30 10.77 -3.84
C GLY A 28 6.04 9.66 -3.11
N ALA A 29 7.12 10.00 -2.40
CA ALA A 29 7.87 9.04 -1.59
C ALA A 29 7.01 8.43 -0.46
N THR A 30 6.18 9.25 0.20
CA THR A 30 5.27 8.80 1.27
C THR A 30 4.27 7.77 0.75
N VAL A 31 3.69 8.01 -0.43
CA VAL A 31 2.77 7.04 -1.06
C VAL A 31 3.46 5.72 -1.36
N ILE A 32 4.67 5.75 -1.93
CA ILE A 32 5.45 4.53 -2.19
C ILE A 32 5.69 3.75 -0.91
N VAL A 33 6.18 4.42 0.14
CA VAL A 33 6.44 3.79 1.44
C VAL A 33 5.16 3.19 2.02
N MET A 34 4.04 3.92 1.95
CA MET A 34 2.75 3.43 2.46
C MET A 34 2.27 2.18 1.72
N VAL A 35 2.41 2.14 0.39
CA VAL A 35 2.07 0.95 -0.42
C VAL A 35 2.98 -0.24 -0.06
N LEU A 36 4.28 -0.02 0.12
CA LEU A 36 5.22 -1.07 0.53
C LEU A 36 4.89 -1.61 1.92
N LEU A 37 4.61 -0.74 2.89
CA LEU A 37 4.23 -1.14 4.24
C LEU A 37 2.92 -1.94 4.24
N ALA A 38 1.92 -1.49 3.48
CA ALA A 38 0.69 -2.24 3.30
C ALA A 38 0.98 -3.62 2.71
N PHE A 39 1.72 -3.69 1.61
CA PHE A 39 2.06 -4.96 0.98
C PHE A 39 2.73 -5.94 1.96
N VAL A 40 3.75 -5.49 2.70
CA VAL A 40 4.44 -6.31 3.72
C VAL A 40 3.51 -6.71 4.85
N PHE A 41 2.60 -5.84 5.29
CA PHE A 41 1.65 -6.13 6.36
C PHE A 41 0.67 -7.27 5.99
N TRP A 42 0.18 -7.29 4.75
CA TRP A 42 -0.71 -8.36 4.24
C TRP A 42 0.03 -9.56 3.63
N LEU A 43 1.34 -9.46 3.38
CA LEU A 43 2.15 -10.53 2.78
C LEU A 43 2.00 -11.90 3.46
N PRO A 44 1.96 -12.03 4.81
CA PRO A 44 1.80 -13.32 5.47
C PRO A 44 0.50 -14.04 5.10
N ILE A 45 -0.58 -13.30 4.85
CA ILE A 45 -1.87 -13.86 4.41
C ILE A 45 -1.75 -14.38 2.98
N TYR A 46 -1.15 -13.61 2.08
CA TYR A 46 -0.96 -14.02 0.68
C TYR A 46 -0.05 -15.24 0.54
N LEU A 47 0.95 -15.37 1.40
CA LEU A 47 1.84 -16.53 1.44
C LEU A 47 1.24 -17.75 2.16
N GLY A 48 0.07 -17.60 2.81
CA GLY A 48 -0.56 -18.68 3.58
C GLY A 48 0.23 -19.07 4.83
N LEU A 49 1.01 -18.15 5.41
CA LEU A 49 1.77 -18.42 6.63
C LEU A 49 0.81 -18.70 7.79
N PRO A 50 1.17 -19.62 8.71
CA PRO A 50 0.38 -19.84 9.91
C PRO A 50 0.42 -18.58 10.79
N LEU A 51 -0.74 -17.95 10.95
CA LEU A 51 -0.92 -16.77 11.81
C LEU A 51 -1.72 -17.16 13.05
N SER A 52 -1.38 -16.60 14.21
CA SER A 52 -2.24 -16.71 15.38
C SER A 52 -3.57 -15.95 15.14
N PRO A 53 -4.69 -16.37 15.75
CA PRO A 53 -6.00 -15.74 15.54
C PRO A 53 -6.00 -14.24 15.82
N GLU A 54 -5.31 -13.80 16.87
CA GLU A 54 -5.10 -12.39 17.22
C GLU A 54 -4.39 -11.60 16.10
N THR A 55 -3.32 -12.14 15.53
CA THR A 55 -2.54 -11.46 14.48
C THR A 55 -3.32 -11.43 13.15
N TYR A 56 -4.16 -12.43 12.90
CA TYR A 56 -5.11 -12.44 11.80
C TYR A 56 -6.16 -11.34 11.98
N GLN A 57 -6.81 -11.26 13.15
CA GLN A 57 -7.82 -10.24 13.46
C GLN A 57 -7.27 -8.80 13.40
N LEU A 58 -6.03 -8.56 13.82
CA LEU A 58 -5.38 -7.24 13.71
C LEU A 58 -5.26 -6.73 12.26
N ARG A 59 -5.22 -7.63 11.28
CA ARG A 59 -5.17 -7.27 9.85
C ARG A 59 -6.55 -6.94 9.28
N MET A 60 -7.62 -7.27 10.00
CA MET A 60 -9.02 -7.16 9.55
C MET A 60 -9.58 -5.86 10.07
N TRP A 61 -9.22 -4.78 9.38
CA TRP A 61 -9.63 -3.43 9.77
C TRP A 61 -11.14 -3.25 9.74
N PHE A 62 -11.85 -4.01 8.92
CA PHE A 62 -13.29 -3.99 8.81
C PHE A 62 -13.87 -5.34 9.22
N ARG A 63 -14.99 -5.30 9.94
CA ARG A 63 -15.70 -6.51 10.41
C ARG A 63 -16.18 -7.40 9.26
N SER A 64 -16.41 -6.85 8.07
CA SER A 64 -16.82 -7.59 6.87
C SER A 64 -15.69 -8.38 6.19
N TRP A 65 -14.44 -8.23 6.65
CA TRP A 65 -13.29 -8.94 6.09
C TRP A 65 -13.03 -10.30 6.76
N ILE A 66 -13.83 -10.64 7.78
CA ILE A 66 -13.78 -11.89 8.55
C ILE A 66 -14.80 -12.87 7.98
#